data_AF-A0A0F9HTQ7-F1
#
_entry.id   AF-A0A0F9HTQ7-F1
#
_cell.length_a   1.000
_cell.length_b   1.000
_cell.length_c   1.000
_cell.angle_alpha   90.00
_cell.angle_beta   90.00
_cell.angle_gamma   90.00
#
_symmetry.space_group_name_H-M   'P 1'
#
loop_
_entity.id
_entity.type
_entity.pdbx_description
1 polymer ?
#
loop_
_entity_poly.entity_id
_entity_poly.type
_entity_poly.pdbx_seq_one_letter_code
_entity_poly.pdbx_strand_id
1 'polypeptide(L)'
;MVFERKPSDYRLREYFYNSVWNNTEYEIVVRNILNVLFRDGNEFKPFSLDYYAKHCVHNVSRVEKGYIENLHDTGYLDFKNSEYSVNLKFISAIEAYRKKGTKKNGSKK
;
A
#
# COMPACT_ATOMS: atom_id res chain seq x y z
N MET A 1 -6.75 3.33 -15.37
CA MET A 1 -7.77 2.79 -14.46
C MET A 1 -8.13 3.91 -13.50
N VAL A 2 -9.42 4.25 -13.35
CA VAL A 2 -9.86 5.30 -12.41
C VAL A 2 -10.26 4.60 -11.12
N PHE A 3 -9.51 4.83 -10.04
CA PHE A 3 -9.88 4.34 -8.72
C PHE A 3 -10.88 5.31 -8.10
N GLU A 4 -12.01 4.81 -7.62
CA GLU A 4 -12.99 5.61 -6.86
C GLU A 4 -12.40 6.07 -5.51
N ARG A 5 -11.35 5.41 -5.04
CA ARG A 5 -10.68 5.62 -3.74
C ARG A 5 -9.31 6.27 -3.91
N LYS A 6 -8.90 7.00 -2.87
CA LYS A 6 -7.60 7.68 -2.79
C LYS A 6 -6.73 7.09 -1.67
N PRO A 7 -5.40 7.18 -1.75
CA PRO A 7 -4.48 6.76 -0.68
C PRO A 7 -4.86 7.25 0.74
N SER A 8 -5.46 8.44 0.86
CA SER A 8 -5.92 9.01 2.13
C SER A 8 -7.09 8.28 2.77
N ASP A 9 -7.83 7.49 2.00
CA ASP A 9 -8.95 6.69 2.52
C ASP A 9 -8.47 5.54 3.44
N TYR A 10 -7.15 5.29 3.46
CA TYR A 10 -6.52 4.22 4.23
C TYR A 10 -5.85 4.78 5.49
N ARG A 11 -6.22 4.25 6.67
CA ARG A 11 -5.63 4.65 7.95
C ARG A 11 -4.26 3.98 8.13
N LEU A 12 -3.20 4.66 7.68
CA LEU A 12 -1.81 4.14 7.68
C LEU A 12 -1.21 3.88 9.06
N ARG A 13 -1.84 4.39 10.14
CA ARG A 13 -1.45 4.16 11.54
C ARG A 13 -2.12 2.92 12.16
N GLU A 14 -3.16 2.37 11.55
CA GLU A 14 -3.80 1.13 12.00
C GLU A 14 -3.08 -0.06 11.36
N TYR A 15 -2.73 -1.10 12.14
CA TYR A 15 -2.14 -2.33 11.59
C TYR A 15 -3.04 -2.94 10.52
N PHE A 16 -2.45 -3.52 9.48
CA PHE A 16 -3.15 -4.33 8.49
C PHE A 16 -3.56 -5.69 9.09
N TYR A 17 -4.27 -5.65 10.22
CA TYR A 17 -4.74 -6.82 10.96
C TYR A 17 -5.50 -7.77 10.03
N ASN A 18 -5.10 -9.05 10.03
CA ASN A 18 -5.62 -10.13 9.17
C ASN A 18 -5.30 -9.99 7.67
N SER A 19 -4.30 -9.17 7.31
CA SER A 19 -3.75 -9.17 5.97
C SER A 19 -2.77 -10.29 5.69
N VAL A 20 -2.56 -10.59 4.40
CA VAL A 20 -1.45 -11.45 3.95
C VAL A 20 -0.09 -10.87 4.34
N TRP A 21 -0.04 -9.59 4.71
CA TRP A 21 1.15 -8.87 5.11
C TRP A 21 1.20 -8.55 6.61
N ASN A 22 0.20 -8.97 7.39
CA ASN A 22 0.07 -8.63 8.81
C ASN A 22 1.26 -9.13 9.62
N ASN A 23 1.88 -8.24 10.38
CA ASN A 23 3.10 -8.53 11.16
C ASN A 23 4.26 -9.04 10.29
N THR A 24 4.37 -8.55 9.05
CA THR A 24 5.48 -8.86 8.15
C THR A 24 6.15 -7.59 7.64
N GLU A 25 7.36 -7.70 7.13
CA GLU A 25 8.07 -6.62 6.42
C GLU A 25 7.26 -6.06 5.24
N TYR A 26 6.42 -6.87 4.61
CA TYR A 26 5.53 -6.40 3.54
C TYR A 26 4.50 -5.39 4.04
N GLU A 27 4.04 -5.47 5.30
CA GLU A 27 3.11 -4.47 5.84
C GLU A 27 3.80 -3.11 5.96
N ILE A 28 5.07 -3.09 6.35
CA ILE A 28 5.89 -1.87 6.41
C ILE A 28 6.05 -1.30 5.00
N VAL A 29 6.41 -2.13 4.02
CA VAL A 29 6.59 -1.74 2.62
C VAL A 29 5.30 -1.18 2.02
N VAL A 30 4.17 -1.86 2.21
CA VAL A 30 2.84 -1.45 1.71
C VAL A 30 2.41 -0.12 2.33
N ARG A 31 2.65 0.08 3.63
CA ARG A 31 2.42 1.38 4.29
C ARG A 31 3.27 2.49 3.70
N ASN A 32 4.54 2.21 3.45
CA ASN A 32 5.46 3.18 2.84
C ASN A 32 5.01 3.54 1.43
N ILE A 33 4.59 2.57 0.61
CA ILE A 33 4.02 2.82 -0.72
C ILE A 33 2.81 3.76 -0.61
N LEU A 34 1.85 3.45 0.27
CA LEU A 34 0.68 4.30 0.46
C LEU A 34 1.03 5.70 0.97
N ASN A 35 2.01 5.83 1.87
CA ASN A 35 2.51 7.13 2.35
C ASN A 35 3.11 7.97 1.22
N VAL A 36 3.90 7.34 0.33
CA VAL A 36 4.49 8.00 -0.84
C VAL A 36 3.39 8.50 -1.78
N LEU A 37 2.40 7.65 -2.08
CA LEU A 37 1.27 8.01 -2.94
C LEU A 37 0.32 9.05 -2.31
N PHE A 38 0.19 9.05 -0.98
CA PHE A 38 -0.55 10.08 -0.24
C PHE A 38 0.13 11.44 -0.36
N ARG A 39 1.46 11.49 -0.24
CA ARG A 39 2.23 12.74 -0.42
C ARG A 39 2.12 13.27 -1.85
N ASP A 40 2.03 12.39 -2.84
CA ASP A 40 1.96 12.75 -4.26
C ASP A 40 0.53 13.02 -4.76
N GLY A 41 -0.10 14.06 -4.21
CA GLY A 41 -1.42 14.50 -4.67
C GLY A 41 -2.56 13.55 -4.30
N ASN A 42 -2.29 12.53 -3.48
CA ASN A 42 -3.28 11.61 -2.96
C ASN A 42 -4.02 10.85 -4.08
N GLU A 43 -3.24 10.29 -5.01
CA GLU A 43 -3.71 9.51 -6.16
C GLU A 43 -2.87 8.26 -6.35
N PHE A 44 -3.46 7.20 -6.91
CA PHE A 44 -2.76 5.96 -7.23
C PHE A 44 -1.97 6.08 -8.53
N LYS A 45 -0.93 6.91 -8.50
CA LYS A 45 -0.03 7.13 -9.64
C LYS A 45 1.09 6.09 -9.67
N PRO A 46 1.65 5.83 -10.87
CA PRO A 46 2.89 5.06 -10.97
C PRO A 46 4.03 5.73 -10.20
N PHE A 47 4.97 4.92 -9.69
CA PHE A 47 6.15 5.40 -8.98
C PHE A 47 7.38 4.55 -9.35
N SER A 48 8.55 5.18 -9.41
CA SER A 48 9.83 4.48 -9.56
C SER A 48 10.43 4.12 -8.18
N LEU A 49 11.38 3.18 -8.14
CA LEU A 49 12.10 2.85 -6.90
C LEU A 49 12.92 4.03 -6.38
N ASP A 50 13.47 4.86 -7.27
CA ASP A 50 14.21 6.06 -6.88
C ASP A 50 13.29 7.12 -6.28
N TYR A 51 12.09 7.28 -6.86
CA TYR A 51 11.07 8.16 -6.31
C TYR A 51 10.63 7.66 -4.93
N TYR A 52 10.35 6.36 -4.79
CA TYR A 52 10.02 5.73 -3.52
C TYR A 52 11.10 5.96 -2.47
N ALA A 53 12.37 5.72 -2.81
CA ALA A 53 13.50 5.90 -1.90
C ALA A 53 13.68 7.35 -1.47
N LYS A 54 13.46 8.31 -2.37
CA LYS A 54 13.55 9.75 -2.06
C LYS A 54 12.46 10.22 -1.09
N HIS A 55 11.29 9.58 -1.10
CA HIS A 55 10.13 10.01 -0.30
C HIS A 55 9.92 9.19 0.98
N CYS A 56 10.67 8.10 1.16
CA CYS A 56 10.79 7.42 2.44
C CYS A 56 11.59 8.28 3.43
N VAL A 57 11.24 8.20 4.72
CA VAL A 57 11.94 8.92 5.80
C VAL A 57 13.17 8.15 6.33
N HIS A 58 13.35 6.92 5.87
CA HIS A 58 14.45 6.02 6.20
C HIS A 58 15.24 5.65 4.94
N ASN A 59 16.43 5.09 5.14
CA ASN A 59 17.23 4.58 4.04
C ASN A 59 16.58 3.30 3.47
N VAL A 60 16.13 3.35 2.21
CA VAL A 60 15.53 2.19 1.54
C VAL A 60 16.61 1.19 1.17
N SER A 61 16.65 0.10 1.92
CA SER A 61 17.63 -0.97 1.74
C SER A 61 17.39 -1.77 0.45
N ARG A 62 18.40 -2.53 0.01
CA ARG A 62 18.24 -3.48 -1.09
C ARG A 62 17.16 -4.53 -0.79
N VAL A 63 17.01 -4.93 0.47
CA VAL A 63 15.98 -5.88 0.91
C VAL A 63 14.59 -5.30 0.70
N GLU A 64 14.40 -4.02 1.05
CA GLU A 64 13.11 -3.33 0.86
C GLU A 64 12.73 -3.21 -0.62
N LYS A 65 13.70 -2.92 -1.49
CA LYS A 65 13.50 -2.96 -2.94
C LYS A 65 13.07 -4.36 -3.41
N GLY A 66 13.68 -5.41 -2.86
CA GLY A 66 13.31 -6.80 -3.12
C GLY A 66 11.87 -7.13 -2.70
N TYR A 67 11.35 -6.53 -1.63
CA TYR A 67 9.93 -6.69 -1.27
C TYR A 67 8.99 -6.04 -2.28
N ILE A 68 9.36 -4.89 -2.87
CA ILE A 68 8.58 -4.23 -3.92
C ILE A 68 8.58 -5.07 -5.20
N GLU A 69 9.74 -5.60 -5.59
CA GLU A 69 9.87 -6.54 -6.72
C GLU A 69 9.00 -7.79 -6.48
N ASN A 70 9.02 -8.36 -5.27
CA ASN A 70 8.19 -9.51 -4.94
C ASN A 70 6.68 -9.18 -4.98
N LEU A 71 6.26 -7.98 -4.56
CA LEU A 71 4.87 -7.53 -4.70
C LEU A 71 4.44 -7.46 -6.17
N HIS A 72 5.33 -7.09 -7.08
CA HIS A 72 5.10 -7.21 -8.52
C HIS A 72 4.98 -8.67 -8.96
N ASP A 73 5.94 -9.52 -8.59
CA ASP A 73 5.98 -10.93 -9.01
C ASP A 73 4.77 -11.73 -8.49
N THR A 74 4.23 -11.33 -7.34
CA THR A 74 3.01 -11.90 -6.76
C THR A 74 1.73 -11.23 -7.27
N GLY A 75 1.83 -10.27 -8.19
CA GLY A 75 0.74 -9.65 -8.93
C GLY A 75 -0.02 -8.57 -8.18
N TYR A 76 0.53 -8.01 -7.10
CA TYR A 76 -0.04 -6.87 -6.39
C TYR A 76 0.38 -5.52 -6.99
N LEU A 77 1.49 -5.48 -7.72
CA LEU A 77 1.90 -4.30 -8.48
C LEU A 77 2.00 -4.66 -9.95
N ASP A 78 1.63 -3.73 -10.81
CA ASP A 78 1.95 -3.79 -12.23
C ASP A 78 3.26 -3.04 -12.46
N PHE A 79 4.13 -3.54 -13.34
CA PHE A 79 5.39 -2.87 -13.69
C PHE A 79 5.41 -2.53 -15.18
N LYS A 80 5.59 -1.25 -15.50
CA LYS A 80 5.67 -0.76 -16.88
C LYS A 80 6.55 0.49 -16.95
N ASN A 81 7.38 0.59 -17.98
CA ASN A 81 8.25 1.76 -18.21
C ASN A 81 9.13 2.12 -17.00
N SER A 82 9.66 1.12 -16.29
CA SER A 82 10.47 1.31 -15.07
C SER A 82 9.71 1.88 -13.85
N GLU A 83 8.38 1.84 -13.89
CA GLU A 83 7.52 2.31 -12.81
C GLU A 83 6.58 1.19 -12.34
N TYR A 84 6.31 1.19 -11.04
CA TYR A 84 5.31 0.36 -10.40
C TYR A 84 4.01 1.12 -10.27
N SER A 85 2.89 0.46 -10.54
CA SER A 85 1.55 0.99 -10.25
C SER A 85 0.76 -0.01 -9.42
N VAL A 86 0.03 0.49 -8.44
CA VAL A 86 -0.89 -0.38 -7.70
C VAL A 86 -2.04 -0.82 -8.59
N ASN A 87 -2.48 -2.06 -8.43
CA ASN A 87 -3.58 -2.62 -9.20
C ASN A 87 -4.76 -3.03 -8.30
N LEU A 88 -5.83 -3.55 -8.90
CA LEU A 88 -7.02 -3.95 -8.16
C LEU A 88 -6.77 -5.03 -7.11
N LYS A 89 -5.77 -5.91 -7.30
CA LYS A 89 -5.43 -6.95 -6.33
C LYS A 89 -4.87 -6.33 -5.05
N PHE A 90 -4.00 -5.34 -5.18
CA PHE A 90 -3.47 -4.58 -4.05
C PHE A 90 -4.58 -3.83 -3.32
N ILE A 91 -5.42 -3.10 -4.05
CA ILE A 91 -6.55 -2.37 -3.48
C ILE A 91 -7.50 -3.33 -2.76
N SER A 92 -7.85 -4.45 -3.38
CA SER A 92 -8.73 -5.46 -2.78
C SER A 92 -8.15 -6.06 -1.50
N ALA A 93 -6.84 -6.31 -1.47
CA ALA A 93 -6.15 -6.75 -0.27
C ALA A 93 -6.36 -5.72 0.84
N ILE A 94 -5.96 -4.47 0.64
CA ILE A 94 -6.06 -3.43 1.68
C ILE A 94 -7.51 -3.08 2.07
N GLU A 95 -8.47 -3.18 1.14
CA GLU A 95 -9.89 -2.90 1.39
C GLU A 95 -10.59 -3.97 2.23
N ALA A 96 -10.18 -5.23 2.11
CA ALA A 96 -10.70 -6.32 2.94
C ALA A 96 -10.59 -6.00 4.45
N TYR A 97 -9.65 -5.12 4.83
CA TYR A 97 -9.42 -4.71 6.21
C TYR A 97 -10.33 -3.54 6.64
N ARG A 98 -10.64 -2.59 5.74
CA ARG A 98 -11.54 -1.46 6.05
C ARG A 98 -12.93 -1.92 6.49
N LYS A 99 -13.50 -2.94 5.83
CA LYS A 99 -14.87 -3.42 6.12
C LYS A 99 -15.02 -4.14 7.47
N LYS A 100 -13.92 -4.58 8.11
CA LYS A 100 -13.97 -5.23 9.44
C LYS A 100 -13.68 -4.27 10.59
N GLY A 101 -12.90 -3.21 10.37
CA GLY A 101 -12.67 -2.15 11.35
C GLY A 101 -13.91 -1.31 11.68
N THR A 102 -14.90 -1.27 10.78
CA THR A 102 -16.17 -0.53 10.97
C THR A 102 -17.27 -1.34 11.67
N LYS A 103 -17.06 -2.62 12.00
CA LYS A 103 -18.00 -3.41 12.83
C LYS A 103 -17.74 -3.30 14.34
N LYS A 104 -17.42 -2.10 14.82
CA LYS A 104 -17.48 -1.73 16.25
C LYS A 104 -18.00 -0.31 16.39
N ASN A 105 -19.31 -0.14 16.19
CA ASN A 105 -20.16 0.87 16.86
C ASN A 105 -21.58 0.75 16.30
N GLY A 106 -22.37 -0.14 16.92
CA GLY A 106 -23.77 -0.38 16.52
C GLY A 106 -24.44 -1.52 17.29
N SER A 107 -24.01 -1.80 18.51
CA SER A 107 -24.83 -2.53 19.48
C SER A 107 -24.57 -1.97 20.87
N LYS A 108 -25.32 -0.92 21.19
CA LYS A 108 -25.88 -0.68 22.52
C LYS A 108 -27.31 -0.20 22.21
N LYS A 109 -28.25 -1.13 22.27
CA LYS A 109 -29.08 -1.51 23.43
C LYS A 109 -30.23 -0.53 23.58
#